data_AF-A0A2A3G7F8-F1
#
_entry.id   AF-A0A2A3G7F8-F1
#
_cell.length_a   1.000
_cell.length_b   1.000
_cell.length_c   1.000
_cell.angle_alpha   90.00
_cell.angle_beta   90.00
_cell.angle_gamma   90.00
#
_symmetry.space_group_name_H-M   'P 1'
#
loop_
_entity.id
_entity.type
_entity.pdbx_description
1 polymer ?
#
loop_
_entity_poly.entity_id
_entity_poly.type
_entity_poly.pdbx_seq_one_letter_code
_entity_poly.pdbx_strand_id
1 'polypeptide(L)'
;MEHKTAGPSHESDSQQQRSLSDHEFIARMRAELYKRPSMRLVADRVTHIMLAGRIDRDDPILELIESDDILDEKTVLSDAVERILSFPHLSAKEVADNYDKNWANPSDALRKLSAKGEVIGLKRAGKFRYPEFQFSLPGEANQVVREGNVALGARDDPWGVASWWLSPNPSAEDRKSPVQLLGEGSFTAVRALLRAEIADDLA
;
A
#
# COMPACT_ATOMS: atom_id res chain seq x y z
N MET A 1 -39.34 44.43 -25.83
CA MET A 1 -38.25 44.25 -24.85
C MET A 1 -38.42 42.90 -24.22
N GLU A 2 -37.30 42.30 -23.83
CA GLU A 2 -37.13 41.04 -23.09
C GLU A 2 -36.92 39.77 -23.92
N HIS A 3 -35.66 39.33 -23.80
CA HIS A 3 -35.00 38.27 -24.50
C HIS A 3 -35.23 36.92 -23.81
N LYS A 4 -35.49 35.94 -24.68
CA LYS A 4 -35.24 34.51 -24.51
C LYS A 4 -33.80 34.25 -24.05
N THR A 5 -33.60 33.53 -22.94
CA THR A 5 -32.34 32.85 -22.65
C THR A 5 -32.58 31.36 -22.43
N ALA A 6 -32.04 30.59 -23.37
CA ALA A 6 -31.98 29.14 -23.37
C ALA A 6 -30.93 28.64 -22.36
N GLY A 7 -31.15 27.45 -21.81
CA GLY A 7 -30.06 26.61 -21.30
C GLY A 7 -29.05 26.32 -22.41
N PRO A 8 -27.75 26.20 -22.09
CA PRO A 8 -27.21 24.88 -21.73
C PRO A 8 -26.12 24.96 -20.64
N SER A 9 -26.36 24.39 -19.45
CA SER A 9 -25.36 24.37 -18.36
C SER A 9 -24.65 23.03 -18.19
N HIS A 10 -25.07 21.96 -18.89
CA HIS A 10 -24.47 20.63 -18.73
C HIS A 10 -23.46 20.25 -19.83
N GLU A 11 -23.57 20.74 -21.06
CA GLU A 11 -22.56 20.50 -22.12
C GLU A 11 -21.29 21.33 -21.91
N SER A 12 -21.42 22.53 -21.35
CA SER A 12 -20.32 23.47 -21.14
C SER A 12 -19.28 22.95 -20.14
N ASP A 13 -19.70 22.32 -19.04
CA ASP A 13 -18.77 21.76 -18.04
C ASP A 13 -17.97 20.57 -18.59
N SER A 14 -18.59 19.72 -19.41
CA SER A 14 -17.94 18.54 -20.01
C SER A 14 -17.01 18.91 -21.17
N GLN A 15 -17.30 20.01 -21.90
CA GLN A 15 -16.41 20.54 -22.93
C GLN A 15 -15.28 21.40 -22.34
N GLN A 16 -15.52 22.16 -21.26
CA GLN A 16 -14.46 22.87 -20.56
C GLN A 16 -13.46 21.91 -19.91
N GLN A 17 -13.91 20.79 -19.34
CA GLN A 17 -13.01 19.76 -18.80
C GLN A 17 -12.08 19.14 -19.85
N ARG A 18 -12.47 19.13 -21.14
CA ARG A 18 -11.66 18.59 -22.23
C ARG A 18 -10.68 19.59 -22.85
N SER A 19 -10.79 20.88 -22.51
CA SER A 19 -9.90 21.94 -22.99
C SER A 19 -8.91 22.43 -21.94
N LEU A 20 -9.00 21.96 -20.69
CA LEU A 20 -8.05 22.28 -19.64
C LEU A 20 -6.75 21.52 -19.90
N SER A 21 -5.63 22.21 -19.76
CA SER A 21 -4.35 21.54 -19.62
C SER A 21 -4.37 20.63 -18.39
N ASP A 22 -3.59 19.53 -18.40
CA ASP A 22 -3.53 18.58 -17.28
C ASP A 22 -3.26 19.30 -15.93
N HIS A 23 -2.44 20.35 -15.96
CA HIS A 23 -2.17 21.25 -14.83
C HIS A 23 -3.43 21.95 -14.28
N GLU A 24 -4.25 22.56 -15.13
CA GLU A 24 -5.44 23.29 -14.68
C GLU A 24 -6.51 22.33 -14.16
N PHE A 25 -6.59 21.14 -14.75
CA PHE A 25 -7.48 20.08 -14.30
C PHE A 25 -7.08 19.59 -12.89
N ILE A 26 -5.79 19.34 -12.65
CA ILE A 26 -5.26 18.93 -11.33
C ILE A 26 -5.50 20.01 -10.28
N ALA A 27 -5.20 21.27 -10.59
CA ALA A 27 -5.43 22.39 -9.67
C ALA A 27 -6.92 22.54 -9.30
N ARG A 28 -7.82 22.31 -10.26
CA ARG A 28 -9.26 22.35 -10.05
C ARG A 28 -9.73 21.20 -9.16
N MET A 29 -9.26 19.98 -9.39
CA MET A 29 -9.58 18.82 -8.55
C MET A 29 -9.10 18.99 -7.12
N ARG A 30 -7.86 19.48 -6.94
CA ARG A 30 -7.31 19.82 -5.62
C ARG A 30 -8.25 20.78 -4.88
N ALA A 31 -8.60 21.90 -5.51
CA ALA A 31 -9.49 22.90 -4.91
C ALA A 31 -10.86 22.34 -4.52
N GLU A 32 -11.42 21.37 -5.27
CA GLU A 32 -12.69 20.74 -4.91
C GLU A 32 -12.56 19.71 -3.78
N LEU A 33 -11.46 18.95 -3.72
CA LEU A 33 -11.22 17.98 -2.64
C LEU A 33 -10.99 18.67 -1.29
N TYR A 34 -10.28 19.82 -1.27
CA TYR A 34 -10.04 20.59 -0.04
C TYR A 34 -11.31 21.23 0.55
N LYS A 35 -12.36 21.45 -0.26
CA LYS A 35 -13.65 21.94 0.22
C LYS A 35 -14.42 20.92 1.06
N ARG A 36 -14.01 19.65 1.04
CA ARG A 36 -14.65 18.54 1.76
C ARG A 36 -13.74 18.10 2.92
N PRO A 37 -14.07 18.42 4.18
CA PRO A 37 -13.20 18.14 5.33
C PRO A 37 -12.81 16.66 5.48
N SER A 38 -13.71 15.73 5.14
CA SER A 38 -13.48 14.28 5.17
C SER A 38 -12.53 13.78 4.07
N MET A 39 -12.23 14.61 3.07
CA MET A 39 -11.45 14.23 1.89
C MET A 39 -10.08 14.90 1.86
N ARG A 40 -9.66 15.63 2.90
CA ARG A 40 -8.36 16.33 2.90
C ARG A 40 -7.17 15.36 2.77
N LEU A 41 -7.18 14.27 3.53
CA LEU A 41 -6.13 13.25 3.47
C LEU A 41 -6.06 12.58 2.07
N VAL A 42 -7.22 12.42 1.42
CA VAL A 42 -7.33 11.88 0.06
C VAL A 42 -6.88 12.92 -0.97
N ALA A 43 -7.17 14.21 -0.76
CA ALA A 43 -6.71 15.31 -1.59
C ALA A 43 -5.18 15.33 -1.67
N ASP A 44 -4.53 15.17 -0.53
CA ASP A 44 -3.08 15.14 -0.43
C ASP A 44 -2.52 13.91 -1.17
N ARG A 45 -3.08 12.72 -0.93
CA ARG A 45 -2.63 11.46 -1.56
C ARG A 45 -2.86 11.39 -3.08
N VAL A 46 -4.01 11.85 -3.56
CA VAL A 46 -4.36 11.89 -5.00
C VAL A 46 -3.45 12.87 -5.74
N THR A 47 -3.09 13.98 -5.10
CA THR A 47 -2.14 14.95 -5.65
C THR A 47 -0.78 14.30 -5.89
N HIS A 48 -0.25 13.54 -4.93
CA HIS A 48 1.01 12.82 -5.07
C HIS A 48 0.99 11.75 -6.18
N ILE A 49 -0.11 10.99 -6.30
CA ILE A 49 -0.25 9.94 -7.33
C ILE A 49 -0.33 10.54 -8.74
N MET A 50 -1.02 11.68 -8.90
CA MET A 50 -1.13 12.36 -10.20
C MET A 50 0.19 13.02 -10.62
N LEU A 51 1.00 13.47 -9.66
CA LEU A 51 2.35 13.99 -9.89
C LEU A 51 3.35 12.86 -10.24
N ALA A 52 3.23 11.69 -9.62
CA ALA A 52 4.10 10.54 -9.92
C ALA A 52 3.91 9.98 -11.35
N GLY A 53 2.78 10.31 -12.00
CA GLY A 53 2.39 9.76 -13.30
C GLY A 53 3.15 10.29 -14.52
N ARG A 54 3.79 11.46 -14.45
CA ARG A 54 4.68 12.04 -15.49
C ARG A 54 5.17 13.41 -15.00
N ILE A 55 6.36 13.45 -14.41
CA ILE A 55 7.09 14.71 -14.25
C ILE A 55 8.40 14.56 -15.01
N ASP A 56 8.52 15.29 -16.11
CA ASP A 56 9.81 15.55 -16.73
C ASP A 56 10.60 16.51 -15.84
N ARG A 57 11.93 16.37 -15.78
CA ARG A 57 12.77 17.10 -14.81
C ARG A 57 12.74 18.63 -14.92
N ASP A 58 12.20 19.15 -16.01
CA ASP A 58 12.14 20.58 -16.31
C ASP A 58 10.71 21.15 -16.16
N ASP A 59 9.80 20.43 -15.48
CA ASP A 59 8.40 20.87 -15.31
C ASP A 59 8.25 21.97 -14.24
N PRO A 60 7.64 23.12 -14.57
CA PRO A 60 7.43 24.24 -13.64
C PRO A 60 6.54 23.90 -12.44
N ILE A 61 5.83 22.76 -12.43
CA ILE A 61 5.14 22.24 -11.24
C ILE A 61 6.10 22.05 -10.07
N LEU A 62 7.39 21.77 -10.31
CA LEU A 62 8.41 21.60 -9.28
C LEU A 62 8.70 22.88 -8.48
N GLU A 63 8.40 24.07 -9.02
CA GLU A 63 8.58 25.35 -8.31
C GLU A 63 7.41 25.70 -7.38
N LEU A 64 6.24 25.10 -7.61
CA LEU A 64 5.00 25.37 -6.85
C LEU A 64 4.82 24.47 -5.64
N ILE A 65 5.68 23.47 -5.48
CA ILE A 65 5.71 22.64 -4.30
C ILE A 65 6.70 23.28 -3.35
N GLU A 66 6.18 24.04 -2.38
CA GLU A 66 6.99 24.52 -1.25
C GLU A 66 7.78 23.33 -0.70
N SER A 67 9.10 23.46 -0.67
CA SER A 67 10.06 22.36 -0.49
C SER A 67 9.95 21.60 0.83
N ASP A 68 9.02 21.99 1.71
CA ASP A 68 8.73 21.36 3.00
C ASP A 68 7.54 20.39 2.95
N ASP A 69 6.64 20.47 1.96
CA ASP A 69 5.45 19.60 1.84
C ASP A 69 5.68 18.38 0.93
N ILE A 70 6.78 18.34 0.18
CA ILE A 70 7.35 17.07 -0.30
C ILE A 70 8.24 16.53 0.82
N LEU A 71 7.64 15.88 1.81
CA LEU A 71 8.35 14.74 2.38
C LEU A 71 8.55 13.78 1.21
N ASP A 72 9.74 13.90 0.61
CA ASP A 72 10.25 13.19 -0.56
C ASP A 72 9.55 11.83 -0.62
N GLU A 73 8.75 11.54 -1.66
CA GLU A 73 8.02 10.27 -1.77
C GLU A 73 8.97 9.09 -1.53
N LYS A 74 10.22 9.28 -1.96
CA LYS A 74 11.35 8.40 -1.66
C LYS A 74 11.71 8.32 -0.17
N THR A 75 11.64 9.41 0.60
CA THR A 75 11.75 9.42 2.07
C THR A 75 10.57 8.74 2.74
N VAL A 76 9.32 9.00 2.35
CA VAL A 76 8.15 8.31 2.93
C VAL A 76 8.18 6.81 2.63
N LEU A 77 8.50 6.42 1.39
CA LEU A 77 8.70 5.02 1.00
C LEU A 77 9.92 4.42 1.70
N SER A 78 11.01 5.18 1.85
CA SER A 78 12.20 4.75 2.59
C SER A 78 11.84 4.51 4.06
N ASP A 79 11.08 5.39 4.70
CA ASP A 79 10.66 5.24 6.10
C ASP A 79 9.72 4.05 6.28
N ALA A 80 8.82 3.81 5.32
CA ALA A 80 7.96 2.63 5.32
C ALA A 80 8.77 1.34 5.16
N VAL A 81 9.74 1.31 4.23
CA VAL A 81 10.64 0.19 4.00
C VAL A 81 11.55 -0.04 5.21
N GLU A 82 12.16 1.00 5.77
CA GLU A 82 13.02 0.92 6.95
C GLU A 82 12.20 0.49 8.18
N ARG A 83 10.96 0.96 8.32
CA ARG A 83 10.03 0.46 9.35
C ARG A 83 9.78 -1.02 9.19
N ILE A 84 9.43 -1.50 7.99
CA ILE A 84 9.24 -2.93 7.74
C ILE A 84 10.52 -3.68 8.13
N LEU A 85 11.68 -3.22 7.68
CA LEU A 85 12.96 -3.88 7.95
C LEU A 85 13.42 -3.77 9.40
N SER A 86 12.84 -2.88 10.21
CA SER A 86 13.09 -2.82 11.66
C SER A 86 12.49 -4.01 12.42
N PHE A 87 11.50 -4.70 11.86
CA PHE A 87 10.98 -5.95 12.42
C PHE A 87 11.98 -7.10 12.20
N PRO A 88 11.90 -8.21 12.95
CA PRO A 88 12.76 -9.36 12.72
C PRO A 88 12.59 -9.99 11.33
N HIS A 89 13.72 -10.19 10.64
CA HIS A 89 13.80 -10.81 9.32
C HIS A 89 14.85 -11.90 9.30
N LEU A 90 14.59 -12.94 8.52
CA LEU A 90 15.44 -14.10 8.40
C LEU A 90 15.95 -14.26 6.97
N SER A 91 17.16 -14.77 6.83
CA SER A 91 17.63 -15.42 5.60
C SER A 91 16.95 -16.78 5.41
N ALA A 92 17.03 -17.32 4.20
CA ALA A 92 16.54 -18.67 3.93
C ALA A 92 17.19 -19.75 4.81
N LYS A 93 18.48 -19.56 5.15
CA LYS A 93 19.21 -20.47 6.04
C LYS A 93 18.66 -20.39 7.48
N GLU A 94 18.48 -19.19 8.00
CA GLU A 94 17.92 -18.99 9.35
C GLU A 94 16.49 -19.52 9.45
N VAL A 95 15.67 -19.40 8.39
CA VAL A 95 14.35 -20.05 8.38
C VAL A 95 14.45 -21.57 8.51
N ALA A 96 15.39 -22.19 7.80
CA ALA A 96 15.56 -23.64 7.87
C ALA A 96 16.10 -24.11 9.21
N ASP A 97 17.11 -23.41 9.73
CA ASP A 97 17.78 -23.73 10.98
C ASP A 97 16.87 -23.47 12.21
N ASN A 98 16.10 -22.38 12.22
CA ASN A 98 15.31 -21.97 13.39
C ASN A 98 13.93 -22.65 13.48
N TYR A 99 13.39 -23.15 12.36
CA TYR A 99 12.03 -23.69 12.28
C TYR A 99 11.98 -25.13 11.73
N ASP A 100 13.08 -25.86 11.93
CA ASP A 100 13.24 -27.29 11.61
C ASP A 100 12.77 -27.67 10.20
N LYS A 101 13.11 -26.84 9.19
CA LYS A 101 12.75 -27.13 7.80
C LYS A 101 13.85 -27.94 7.13
N ASN A 102 13.53 -29.21 6.83
CA ASN A 102 14.44 -30.15 6.15
C ASN A 102 14.50 -29.94 4.62
N TRP A 103 14.69 -28.69 4.17
CA TRP A 103 14.86 -28.40 2.75
C TRP A 103 16.30 -28.63 2.32
N ALA A 104 16.51 -29.40 1.24
CA ALA A 104 17.84 -29.57 0.65
C ALA A 104 18.43 -28.24 0.13
N ASN A 105 17.57 -27.32 -0.33
CA ASN A 105 17.95 -25.96 -0.70
C ASN A 105 16.88 -24.98 -0.19
N PRO A 106 17.07 -24.41 1.03
CA PRO A 106 16.10 -23.47 1.61
C PRO A 106 15.83 -22.24 0.74
N SER A 107 16.85 -21.75 0.03
CA SER A 107 16.71 -20.58 -0.83
C SER A 107 15.79 -20.84 -2.02
N ASP A 108 15.94 -21.99 -2.67
CA ASP A 108 15.06 -22.39 -3.78
C ASP A 108 13.63 -22.70 -3.29
N ALA A 109 13.50 -23.38 -2.15
CA ALA A 109 12.22 -23.71 -1.55
C ALA A 109 11.41 -22.44 -1.22
N LEU A 110 12.02 -21.47 -0.52
CA LEU A 110 11.33 -20.23 -0.17
C LEU A 110 11.04 -19.36 -1.39
N ARG A 111 11.92 -19.33 -2.40
CA ARG A 111 11.62 -18.63 -3.66
C ARG A 111 10.41 -19.21 -4.37
N LYS A 112 10.25 -20.53 -4.36
CA LYS A 112 9.06 -21.19 -4.92
C LYS A 112 7.79 -20.85 -4.13
N LEU A 113 7.87 -20.78 -2.80
CA LEU A 113 6.74 -20.36 -1.96
C LEU A 113 6.38 -18.88 -2.20
N SER A 114 7.37 -18.00 -2.31
CA SER A 114 7.15 -16.59 -2.64
C SER A 114 6.60 -16.39 -4.06
N ALA A 115 7.05 -17.18 -5.03
CA ALA A 115 6.51 -17.14 -6.39
C ALA A 115 5.03 -17.56 -6.46
N LYS A 116 4.54 -18.31 -5.47
CA LYS A 116 3.13 -18.65 -5.29
C LYS A 116 2.37 -17.64 -4.42
N GLY A 117 3.04 -16.67 -3.83
CA GLY A 117 2.47 -15.73 -2.87
C GLY A 117 2.20 -16.33 -1.49
N GLU A 118 2.63 -17.57 -1.21
CA GLU A 118 2.41 -18.20 0.10
C GLU A 118 3.30 -17.57 1.19
N VAL A 119 4.47 -17.06 0.81
CA VAL A 119 5.44 -16.43 1.72
C VAL A 119 5.91 -15.10 1.15
N ILE A 120 5.90 -14.07 1.98
CA ILE A 120 6.47 -12.76 1.69
C ILE A 120 7.99 -12.90 1.64
N GLY A 121 8.56 -12.70 0.44
CA GLY A 121 10.00 -12.62 0.21
C GLY A 121 10.41 -11.21 -0.20
N LEU A 122 11.03 -10.46 0.70
CA LEU A 122 11.47 -9.08 0.47
C LEU A 122 12.86 -9.07 -0.17
N LYS A 123 12.95 -8.62 -1.42
CA LYS A 123 14.22 -8.53 -2.15
C LYS A 123 14.86 -7.16 -1.94
N ARG A 124 16.02 -7.10 -1.26
CA ARG A 124 16.83 -5.89 -1.09
C ARG A 124 18.30 -6.18 -1.42
N ALA A 125 18.94 -5.31 -2.21
CA ALA A 125 20.35 -5.45 -2.59
C ALA A 125 20.73 -6.87 -3.10
N GLY A 126 19.84 -7.47 -3.90
CA GLY A 126 20.05 -8.80 -4.48
C GLY A 126 19.83 -9.99 -3.53
N LYS A 127 19.50 -9.75 -2.26
CA LYS A 127 19.23 -10.79 -1.26
C LYS A 127 17.76 -10.80 -0.85
N PHE A 128 17.23 -11.99 -0.59
CA PHE A 128 15.89 -12.15 -0.02
C PHE A 128 15.96 -12.16 1.50
N ARG A 129 15.01 -11.46 2.12
CA ARG A 129 14.71 -11.46 3.54
C ARG A 129 13.26 -11.85 3.74
N TYR A 130 12.99 -12.63 4.76
CA TYR A 130 11.66 -13.14 5.06
C TYR A 130 11.26 -12.64 6.45
N PRO A 131 10.19 -11.85 6.58
CA PRO A 131 9.66 -11.48 7.89
C PRO A 131 9.44 -12.71 8.77
N GLU A 132 9.96 -12.68 10.01
CA GLU A 132 10.02 -13.84 10.90
C GLU A 132 8.63 -14.36 11.32
N PHE A 133 7.65 -13.46 11.48
CA PHE A 133 6.31 -13.80 11.95
C PHE A 133 5.62 -14.91 11.12
N GLN A 134 5.99 -15.03 9.85
CA GLN A 134 5.47 -16.07 8.94
C GLN A 134 5.86 -17.49 9.34
N PHE A 135 6.83 -17.63 10.25
CA PHE A 135 7.37 -18.90 10.71
C PHE A 135 7.26 -19.08 12.23
N SER A 136 7.38 -17.99 13.00
CA SER A 136 7.30 -18.03 14.46
C SER A 136 5.89 -18.23 15.00
N LEU A 137 4.86 -17.87 14.24
CA LEU A 137 3.47 -18.08 14.63
C LEU A 137 3.09 -19.56 14.52
N PRO A 138 2.46 -20.17 15.55
CA PRO A 138 2.11 -21.59 15.55
C PRO A 138 0.76 -21.87 14.87
N GLY A 139 0.57 -23.13 14.43
CA GLY A 139 -0.73 -23.69 14.11
C GLY A 139 -1.57 -22.86 13.13
N GLU A 140 -2.80 -22.52 13.56
CA GLU A 140 -3.77 -21.77 12.75
C GLU A 140 -3.27 -20.38 12.33
N ALA A 141 -2.52 -19.69 13.20
CA ALA A 141 -1.99 -18.36 12.90
C ALA A 141 -1.09 -18.38 11.65
N ASN A 142 -0.25 -19.42 11.54
CA ASN A 142 0.61 -19.62 10.37
C ASN A 142 -0.20 -19.85 9.09
N GLN A 143 -1.30 -20.58 9.20
CA GLN A 143 -2.20 -20.83 8.08
C GLN A 143 -2.92 -19.54 7.65
N VAL A 144 -3.41 -18.73 8.59
CA VAL A 144 -4.02 -17.43 8.29
C VAL A 144 -3.04 -16.51 7.55
N VAL A 145 -1.77 -16.47 7.97
CA VAL A 145 -0.74 -15.70 7.27
C VAL A 145 -0.58 -16.18 5.83
N ARG A 146 -0.45 -17.49 5.60
CA ARG A 146 -0.29 -18.04 4.24
C ARG A 146 -1.49 -17.75 3.35
N GLU A 147 -2.70 -17.95 3.85
CA GLU A 147 -3.94 -17.66 3.12
C GLU A 147 -4.05 -16.16 2.82
N GLY A 148 -3.77 -15.31 3.80
CA GLY A 148 -3.81 -13.86 3.66
C GLY A 148 -2.75 -13.33 2.69
N ASN A 149 -1.53 -13.88 2.71
CA ASN A 149 -0.49 -13.50 1.75
C ASN A 149 -0.92 -13.73 0.30
N VAL A 150 -1.54 -14.88 0.02
CA VAL A 150 -2.07 -15.18 -1.31
C VAL A 150 -3.21 -14.22 -1.67
N ALA A 151 -4.15 -14.02 -0.74
CA ALA A 151 -5.33 -13.19 -0.98
C ALA A 151 -4.99 -11.71 -1.20
N LEU A 152 -3.98 -11.19 -0.49
CA LEU A 152 -3.48 -9.82 -0.62
C LEU A 152 -2.46 -9.65 -1.77
N GLY A 153 -2.16 -10.71 -2.54
CA GLY A 153 -1.29 -10.60 -3.71
C GLY A 153 0.20 -10.48 -3.39
N ALA A 154 0.70 -11.16 -2.34
CA ALA A 154 2.12 -11.11 -1.93
C ALA A 154 3.13 -11.56 -3.01
N ARG A 155 2.66 -12.26 -4.05
CA ARG A 155 3.45 -12.59 -5.23
C ARG A 155 3.84 -11.32 -6.01
N ASP A 156 2.90 -10.41 -6.15
CA ASP A 156 2.98 -9.24 -7.03
C ASP A 156 3.43 -8.00 -6.25
N ASP A 157 2.95 -7.84 -5.00
CA ASP A 157 3.40 -6.79 -4.08
C ASP A 157 3.78 -7.32 -2.69
N PRO A 158 4.97 -7.94 -2.54
CA PRO A 158 5.41 -8.45 -1.24
C PRO A 158 5.66 -7.34 -0.20
N TRP A 159 5.97 -6.11 -0.63
CA TRP A 159 6.26 -5.01 0.30
C TRP A 159 4.96 -4.39 0.86
N GLY A 160 3.94 -4.19 0.02
CA GLY A 160 2.62 -3.77 0.46
C GLY A 160 2.00 -4.77 1.42
N VAL A 161 2.08 -6.07 1.10
CA VAL A 161 1.56 -7.12 2.01
C VAL A 161 2.32 -7.16 3.33
N ALA A 162 3.65 -7.00 3.32
CA ALA A 162 4.42 -6.87 4.57
C ALA A 162 3.98 -5.66 5.40
N SER A 163 3.75 -4.52 4.74
CA SER A 163 3.26 -3.30 5.39
C SER A 163 1.92 -3.54 6.06
N TRP A 164 0.98 -4.20 5.38
CA TRP A 164 -0.35 -4.51 5.90
C TRP A 164 -0.30 -5.34 7.18
N TRP A 165 0.53 -6.39 7.20
CA TRP A 165 0.70 -7.27 8.36
C TRP A 165 1.35 -6.59 9.56
N LEU A 166 2.34 -5.72 9.31
CA LEU A 166 3.21 -5.17 10.36
C LEU A 166 2.77 -3.78 10.85
N SER A 167 1.95 -3.07 10.08
CA SER A 167 1.49 -1.73 10.44
C SER A 167 0.27 -1.77 11.37
N PRO A 168 0.18 -0.81 12.31
CA PRO A 168 -1.05 -0.55 13.07
C PRO A 168 -2.26 -0.42 12.14
N ASN A 169 -3.30 -1.23 12.34
CA ASN A 169 -4.51 -1.15 11.51
C ASN A 169 -5.53 -0.18 12.17
N PRO A 170 -5.97 0.90 11.49
CA PRO A 170 -6.92 1.87 12.07
C PRO A 170 -8.29 1.27 12.44
N SER A 171 -8.68 0.18 11.76
CA SER A 171 -9.95 -0.51 11.96
C SER A 171 -9.86 -1.60 13.04
N ALA A 172 -8.67 -1.88 13.57
CA ALA A 172 -8.46 -2.79 14.68
C ALA A 172 -8.61 -2.08 16.04
N GLU A 173 -9.10 -2.82 17.03
CA GLU A 173 -9.07 -2.37 18.44
C GLU A 173 -7.63 -2.04 18.87
N ASP A 174 -7.47 -0.95 19.61
CA ASP A 174 -6.18 -0.38 20.04
C ASP A 174 -5.18 -0.10 18.91
N ARG A 175 -5.64 -0.06 17.65
CA ARG A 175 -4.80 0.08 16.45
C ARG A 175 -3.70 -0.98 16.36
N LYS A 176 -3.94 -2.19 16.86
CA LYS A 176 -2.97 -3.28 16.76
C LYS A 176 -2.71 -3.66 15.30
N SER A 177 -1.50 -4.13 15.01
CA SER A 177 -1.22 -4.71 13.69
C SER A 177 -1.87 -6.10 13.56
N PRO A 178 -2.18 -6.55 12.33
CA PRO A 178 -2.71 -7.89 12.11
C PRO A 178 -1.81 -9.00 12.69
N VAL A 179 -0.48 -8.85 12.66
CA VAL A 179 0.44 -9.80 13.29
C VAL A 179 0.29 -9.83 14.82
N GLN A 180 0.11 -8.68 15.47
CA GLN A 180 -0.13 -8.64 16.92
C GLN A 180 -1.43 -9.34 17.28
N LEU A 181 -2.50 -9.10 16.52
CA LEU A 181 -3.78 -9.78 16.71
C LEU A 181 -3.66 -11.30 16.55
N LEU A 182 -2.88 -11.78 15.57
CA LEU A 182 -2.60 -13.21 15.43
C LEU A 182 -1.83 -13.79 16.61
N GLY A 183 -0.85 -13.07 17.15
CA GLY A 183 -0.09 -13.47 18.34
C GLY A 183 -0.97 -13.59 19.60
N GLU A 184 -2.07 -12.83 19.65
CA GLU A 184 -3.06 -12.87 20.73
C GLU A 184 -4.17 -13.92 20.50
N GLY A 185 -4.16 -14.62 19.36
CA GLY A 185 -5.20 -15.60 19.00
C GLY A 185 -6.48 -15.00 18.41
N SER A 186 -6.46 -13.71 18.04
CA SER A 186 -7.62 -12.99 17.49
C SER A 186 -7.82 -13.26 15.98
N PHE A 187 -7.91 -14.54 15.60
CA PHE A 187 -8.00 -14.98 14.20
C PHE A 187 -9.22 -14.41 13.47
N THR A 188 -10.38 -14.37 14.15
CA THR A 188 -11.62 -13.84 13.58
C THR A 188 -11.50 -12.37 13.20
N ALA A 189 -10.83 -11.56 14.03
CA ALA A 189 -10.61 -10.14 13.77
C ALA A 189 -9.71 -9.96 12.54
N VAL A 190 -8.60 -10.69 12.46
CA VAL A 190 -7.68 -10.64 11.31
C VAL A 190 -8.38 -11.08 10.02
N ARG A 191 -9.18 -12.15 10.06
CA ARG A 191 -9.97 -12.57 8.90
C ARG A 191 -11.02 -11.54 8.48
N ALA A 192 -11.56 -10.76 9.42
CA ALA A 192 -12.46 -9.66 9.10
C ALA A 192 -11.73 -8.51 8.40
N LEU A 193 -10.54 -8.14 8.90
CA LEU A 193 -9.69 -7.13 8.28
C LEU A 193 -9.29 -7.55 6.85
N LEU A 194 -8.89 -8.80 6.64
CA LEU A 194 -8.56 -9.33 5.31
C LEU A 194 -9.74 -9.19 4.34
N ARG A 195 -10.95 -9.52 4.77
CA ARG A 195 -12.14 -9.40 3.91
C ARG A 195 -12.46 -7.95 3.56
N ALA A 196 -12.23 -7.01 4.48
CA ALA A 196 -12.45 -5.59 4.23
C ALA A 196 -11.45 -5.07 3.19
N GLU A 197 -10.16 -5.40 3.34
CA GLU A 197 -9.11 -5.01 2.38
C GLU A 197 -9.42 -5.50 0.96
N ILE A 198 -9.75 -6.79 0.83
CA ILE A 198 -10.05 -7.40 -0.47
C ILE A 198 -11.31 -6.78 -1.11
N ALA A 199 -12.27 -6.33 -0.30
CA ALA A 199 -13.47 -5.69 -0.82
C ALA A 199 -13.17 -4.27 -1.34
N ASP A 200 -12.28 -3.53 -0.67
CA ASP A 200 -11.87 -2.19 -1.07
C ASP A 200 -11.04 -2.19 -2.37
N ASP A 201 -10.21 -3.21 -2.59
CA ASP A 201 -9.42 -3.36 -3.83
C ASP A 201 -10.27 -3.66 -5.09
N LEU A 202 -11.53 -4.09 -4.91
CA LEU A 202 -12.45 -4.44 -6.00
C LEU A 202 -13.50 -3.35 -6.30
N ALA A 203 -13.53 -2.27 -5.51
CA ALA A 203 -14.51 -1.19 -5.60
C ALA A 203 -14.01 -0.01 -6.45
#